data_AF-A0A7J5E6J7-F1
#
_entry.id   AF-A0A7J5E6J7-F1
#
_cell.length_a   1.000
_cell.length_b   1.000
_cell.length_c   1.000
_cell.angle_alpha   90.00
_cell.angle_beta   90.00
_cell.angle_gamma   90.00
#
_symmetry.space_group_name_H-M   'P 1'
#
loop_
_entity.id
_entity.type
_entity.pdbx_description
1 polymer ?
#
loop_
_entity_poly.entity_id
_entity_poly.type
_entity_poly.pdbx_seq_one_letter_code
_entity_poly.pdbx_strand_id
1 'polypeptide(L)'
;MEWIILILWISIINGGLGGQYILNWMGNQPKFVGDKQVGVSAGVMTWWREISKLLWATIAVTVEIIRGKELKYFNPGSLSMITIIICAFTGVIENIGFFYLPRYYSPHIYAPYVNIYLAFLPFFGRFLFNSTLRKEHWFGAGLVVLG
;
A
#
# COMPACT_ATOMS: atom_id res chain seq x y z
N MET A 1 4.37 9.25 27.18
CA MET A 1 5.33 8.37 26.48
C MET A 1 4.67 7.68 25.28
N GLU A 2 3.50 7.04 25.47
CA GLU A 2 2.75 6.39 24.37
C GLU A 2 2.36 7.33 23.22
N TRP A 3 1.86 8.53 23.51
CA TRP A 3 1.54 9.53 22.48
C TRP A 3 2.72 9.93 21.61
N ILE A 4 3.92 10.03 22.20
CA ILE A 4 5.15 10.38 21.46
C ILE A 4 5.52 9.24 20.52
N ILE A 5 5.44 8.00 20.99
CA ILE A 5 5.69 6.81 20.17
C ILE A 5 4.67 6.71 19.02
N LEU A 6 3.39 6.95 19.30
CA LEU A 6 2.34 6.96 18.28
C LEU A 6 2.57 8.04 17.22
N ILE A 7 2.85 9.28 17.63
CA ILE A 7 3.14 10.38 16.71
C ILE A 7 4.36 10.04 15.86
N LEU A 8 5.43 9.52 16.47
CA LEU A 8 6.64 9.13 15.75
C LEU A 8 6.35 8.06 14.69
N TRP A 9 5.58 7.03 15.03
CA TRP A 9 5.18 6.00 14.06
C TRP A 9 4.32 6.56 12.93
N ILE A 10 3.35 7.41 13.24
CA ILE A 10 2.52 8.07 12.23
C ILE A 10 3.39 8.92 11.30
N SER A 11 4.36 9.66 11.84
CA SER A 11 5.30 10.46 11.04
C SER A 11 6.18 9.59 10.15
N ILE A 12 6.68 8.45 10.65
CA ILE A 12 7.50 7.52 9.86
C ILE A 12 6.68 6.93 8.70
N ILE A 13 5.45 6.49 8.97
CA ILE A 13 4.57 5.89 7.95
C ILE A 13 4.22 6.92 6.88
N ASN A 14 3.79 8.13 7.28
CA ASN A 14 3.43 9.18 6.34
C ASN A 14 4.65 9.70 5.56
N GLY A 15 5.81 9.82 6.21
CA GLY A 15 7.07 10.18 5.55
C GLY A 15 7.50 9.14 4.52
N GLY A 16 7.38 7.85 4.85
CA GLY A 16 7.65 6.75 3.93
C GLY A 16 6.70 6.75 2.72
N LEU A 17 5.39 6.89 2.95
CA LEU A 17 4.40 6.96 1.89
C LEU A 17 4.61 8.19 1.00
N GLY A 18 4.73 9.39 1.58
CA GLY A 18 4.97 10.63 0.84
C GLY A 18 6.28 10.58 0.05
N GLY A 19 7.34 10.06 0.66
CA GLY A 19 8.62 9.83 0.00
C GLY A 19 8.50 8.88 -1.20
N GLN A 20 7.75 7.78 -1.07
CA GLN A 20 7.48 6.86 -2.16
C GLN A 20 6.79 7.56 -3.34
N TYR A 21 5.76 8.37 -3.08
CA TYR A 21 5.07 9.14 -4.12
C TYR A 21 6.04 10.09 -4.85
N ILE A 22 6.79 10.90 -4.09
CA ILE A 22 7.68 11.89 -4.67
C ILE A 22 8.82 11.23 -5.46
N LEU A 23 9.49 10.22 -4.90
CA LEU A 23 10.61 9.55 -5.55
C LEU A 23 10.20 8.80 -6.82
N ASN A 24 9.03 8.16 -6.82
CA ASN A 24 8.49 7.52 -8.02
C ASN A 24 8.20 8.53 -9.11
N TRP A 25 7.64 9.70 -8.77
CA TRP A 25 7.42 10.76 -9.74
C TRP A 25 8.75 11.32 -10.26
N MET A 26 9.69 11.66 -9.36
CA MET A 26 10.99 12.21 -9.71
C MET A 26 11.78 11.30 -10.66
N GLY A 27 11.75 9.98 -10.43
CA GLY A 27 12.40 9.00 -11.29
C GLY A 27 11.88 8.96 -12.75
N ASN A 28 10.73 9.59 -13.02
CA ASN A 28 10.15 9.68 -14.35
C ASN A 28 10.24 11.08 -14.98
N GLN A 29 10.75 12.08 -14.27
CA GLN A 29 10.86 13.45 -14.81
C GLN A 29 12.27 13.71 -15.36
N PRO A 30 12.42 14.16 -16.62
CA PRO A 30 13.72 14.49 -17.22
C PRO A 30 14.56 15.46 -16.37
N LYS A 31 13.91 16.36 -15.63
CA LYS A 31 14.57 17.31 -14.73
C LYS A 31 15.45 16.64 -13.66
N PHE A 32 15.08 15.46 -13.17
CA PHE A 32 15.81 14.79 -12.08
C PHE A 32 16.68 13.62 -12.55
N VAL A 33 16.42 13.10 -13.75
CA VAL A 33 17.16 11.94 -14.31
C VAL A 33 18.00 12.29 -15.55
N GLY A 34 17.96 13.55 -15.99
CA GLY A 34 18.64 14.04 -17.18
C GLY A 34 17.96 13.60 -18.49
N ASP A 35 18.74 13.54 -19.57
CA ASP A 35 18.25 13.26 -20.93
C ASP A 35 17.80 11.80 -21.16
N LYS A 36 17.96 10.93 -20.16
CA LYS A 36 17.49 9.55 -20.20
C LYS A 36 16.43 9.37 -19.12
N GLN A 37 15.17 9.26 -19.53
CA GLN A 37 14.15 8.69 -18.66
C GLN A 37 14.66 7.35 -18.13
N VAL A 38 14.49 7.11 -16.82
CA VAL A 38 14.77 5.81 -16.22
C VAL A 38 13.79 4.83 -16.87
N GLY A 39 14.21 4.21 -17.98
CA GLY A 39 13.40 3.39 -18.89
C GLY A 39 12.92 2.08 -18.27
N VAL A 40 12.75 2.03 -16.95
CA VAL A 40 12.29 0.89 -16.18
C VAL A 40 10.77 0.85 -16.27
N SER A 41 10.23 -0.26 -16.76
CA SER A 41 8.79 -0.45 -16.87
C SER A 41 8.12 -0.52 -15.50
N ALA A 42 6.84 -0.14 -15.44
CA ALA A 42 6.03 -0.30 -14.23
C ALA A 42 5.99 -1.77 -13.74
N GLY A 43 6.11 -2.73 -14.66
CA GLY A 43 6.23 -4.15 -14.34
C GLY A 43 7.51 -4.50 -13.59
N VAL A 44 8.66 -3.98 -14.01
CA VAL A 44 9.94 -4.20 -13.33
C VAL A 44 9.96 -3.56 -11.93
N MET A 45 9.40 -2.35 -11.81
CA MET A 45 9.24 -1.70 -10.50
C MET A 45 8.31 -2.52 -9.57
N THR A 46 7.22 -3.05 -10.13
CA THR A 46 6.29 -3.93 -9.39
C THR A 46 6.99 -5.21 -8.94
N TRP A 47 7.75 -5.85 -9.82
CA TRP A 47 8.54 -7.04 -9.49
C TRP A 47 9.49 -6.80 -8.30
N TRP A 48 10.28 -5.73 -8.36
CA TRP A 48 11.18 -5.38 -7.25
C TRP A 48 10.45 -5.06 -5.95
N ARG A 49 9.28 -4.42 -6.03
CA ARG A 49 8.44 -4.18 -4.85
C ARG A 49 7.94 -5.49 -4.24
N GLU A 50 7.48 -6.45 -5.05
CA GLU A 50 7.02 -7.75 -4.53
C GLU A 50 8.16 -8.55 -3.88
N ILE A 51 9.35 -8.56 -4.48
CA ILE A 51 10.55 -9.18 -3.89
C ILE A 51 10.88 -8.54 -2.54
N SER A 52 10.89 -7.21 -2.48
CA SER A 52 11.19 -6.49 -1.24
C SER A 52 10.18 -6.81 -0.14
N LYS A 53 8.87 -6.82 -0.46
CA LYS A 53 7.82 -7.20 0.50
C LYS A 53 8.00 -8.63 1.00
N LEU A 54 8.31 -9.57 0.12
CA LEU A 54 8.58 -10.95 0.50
C LEU A 54 9.77 -11.02 1.45
N LEU A 55 10.89 -10.36 1.11
CA LEU A 55 12.08 -10.33 1.95
C LEU A 55 11.78 -9.80 3.37
N TRP A 56 11.09 -8.65 3.46
CA TRP A 56 10.74 -8.07 4.75
C TRP A 56 9.76 -8.94 5.55
N ALA A 57 8.78 -9.56 4.88
CA ALA A 57 7.87 -10.50 5.51
C ALA A 57 8.61 -11.73 6.05
N THR A 58 9.55 -12.29 5.28
CA THR A 58 10.40 -13.41 5.71
C THR A 58 11.23 -13.01 6.93
N ILE A 59 11.90 -11.85 6.91
CA ILE A 59 12.68 -11.36 8.05
C ILE A 59 11.80 -11.23 9.30
N ALA A 60 10.63 -10.59 9.17
CA ALA A 60 9.72 -10.40 10.29
C ALA A 60 9.24 -11.74 10.88
N VAL A 61 8.84 -12.68 10.03
CA VAL A 61 8.44 -14.03 10.46
C VAL A 61 9.60 -14.76 11.14
N THR A 62 10.80 -14.73 10.56
CA THR A 62 11.99 -15.35 11.16
C THR A 62 12.31 -14.78 12.54
N VAL A 63 12.23 -13.46 12.72
CA VAL A 63 12.45 -12.81 14.03
C VAL A 63 11.43 -13.31 15.06
N GLU A 64 10.16 -13.43 14.68
CA GLU A 64 9.10 -13.89 15.58
C GLU A 64 9.25 -15.38 15.95
N ILE A 65 9.72 -16.22 15.03
CA ILE A 65 10.07 -17.62 15.31
C ILE A 65 11.24 -17.70 16.30
N ILE A 66 12.29 -16.89 16.09
CA ILE A 66 13.45 -16.84 17.00
C ILE A 66 13.03 -16.40 18.41
N ARG A 67 11.99 -15.55 18.52
CA ARG A 67 11.37 -15.15 19.79
C ARG A 67 10.51 -16.24 20.45
N GLY A 68 10.44 -17.44 19.85
CA GLY A 68 9.73 -18.60 20.39
C GLY A 68 8.26 -18.68 20.00
N LYS A 69 7.78 -17.91 19.01
CA LYS A 69 6.39 -18.04 18.54
C LYS A 69 6.23 -19.26 17.64
N GLU A 70 5.12 -19.98 17.83
CA GLU A 70 4.77 -21.14 17.03
C GLU A 70 4.33 -20.75 15.61
N LEU A 71 4.81 -21.51 14.63
CA LEU A 71 4.44 -21.40 13.22
C LEU A 71 3.07 -22.04 12.96
N LYS A 72 1.99 -21.38 13.39
CA LYS A 72 0.63 -21.92 13.26
C LYS A 72 -0.06 -21.64 11.92
N TYR A 73 0.42 -20.66 11.14
CA TYR A 73 -0.37 -20.04 10.05
C TYR A 73 0.16 -20.24 8.62
N PHE A 74 1.14 -21.15 8.40
CA PHE A 74 1.67 -21.37 7.04
C PHE A 74 0.77 -22.19 6.12
N ASN A 75 -0.22 -22.90 6.65
CA ASN A 75 -1.19 -23.65 5.85
C ASN A 75 -2.61 -23.13 6.08
N PRO A 76 -3.02 -22.06 5.39
CA PRO A 76 -4.32 -21.43 5.60
C PRO A 76 -5.50 -22.26 5.03
N GLY A 77 -5.24 -23.43 4.45
CA GLY A 77 -6.25 -24.23 3.75
C GLY A 77 -6.48 -23.77 2.31
N SER A 78 -7.11 -24.63 1.51
CA SER A 78 -7.27 -24.42 0.05
C SER A 78 -8.09 -23.19 -0.29
N LEU A 79 -9.20 -22.95 0.43
CA LEU A 79 -10.07 -21.79 0.19
C LEU A 79 -9.33 -20.47 0.44
N SER A 80 -8.69 -20.34 1.60
CA SER A 80 -7.92 -19.13 1.94
C SER A 80 -6.73 -18.95 1.02
N MET A 81 -6.07 -20.03 0.57
CA MET A 81 -4.99 -19.95 -0.42
C MET A 81 -5.49 -19.37 -1.75
N ILE A 82 -6.65 -19.83 -2.25
CA ILE A 82 -7.25 -19.28 -3.48
C ILE A 82 -7.57 -17.79 -3.29
N THR A 83 -8.14 -17.39 -2.15
CA THR A 83 -8.42 -15.99 -1.86
C THR A 83 -7.14 -15.15 -1.83
N ILE A 84 -6.09 -15.62 -1.17
CA ILE A 84 -4.79 -14.94 -1.13
C ILE A 84 -4.22 -14.76 -2.53
N ILE A 85 -4.30 -15.78 -3.39
CA ILE A 85 -3.82 -15.71 -4.78
C ILE A 85 -4.59 -14.64 -5.55
N ILE A 86 -5.93 -14.63 -5.46
CA ILE A 86 -6.76 -13.63 -6.14
C ILE A 86 -6.41 -12.22 -5.65
N CYS A 87 -6.30 -12.02 -4.33
CA CYS A 87 -5.92 -10.73 -3.75
C CYS A 87 -4.50 -10.31 -4.15
N ALA A 88 -3.56 -11.25 -4.27
CA ALA A 88 -2.21 -10.97 -4.75
C ALA A 88 -2.23 -10.49 -6.22
N PHE A 89 -3.04 -11.13 -7.07
CA PHE A 89 -3.21 -10.70 -8.47
C PHE A 89 -3.83 -9.29 -8.56
N THR A 90 -4.86 -8.98 -7.79
CA THR A 90 -5.44 -7.63 -7.77
C THR A 90 -4.41 -6.60 -7.28
N GLY A 91 -3.60 -6.98 -6.28
CA GLY A 91 -2.48 -6.18 -5.80
C GLY A 91 -1.44 -5.91 -6.89
N VAL A 92 -1.10 -6.88 -7.74
CA VAL A 92 -0.18 -6.69 -8.87
C VAL A 92 -0.73 -5.67 -9.88
N ILE A 93 -2.04 -5.72 -10.18
CA ILE A 93 -2.68 -4.78 -11.11
C ILE A 93 -2.66 -3.36 -10.56
N GLU A 94 -3.07 -3.17 -9.31
CA GLU A 94 -2.97 -1.89 -8.60
C GLU A 94 -1.53 -1.36 -8.64
N ASN A 95 -0.59 -2.26 -8.39
CA ASN A 95 0.82 -1.95 -8.31
C ASN A 95 1.42 -1.45 -9.63
N ILE A 96 1.02 -2.03 -10.75
CA ILE A 96 1.41 -1.56 -12.08
C ILE A 96 0.82 -0.17 -12.33
N GLY A 97 -0.48 0.03 -12.03
CA GLY A 97 -1.13 1.34 -12.15
C GLY A 97 -0.43 2.41 -11.33
N PHE A 98 -0.07 2.08 -10.08
CA PHE A 98 0.64 2.96 -9.16
C PHE A 98 2.00 3.43 -9.69
N PHE A 99 2.75 2.59 -10.41
CA PHE A 99 4.03 3.00 -11.03
C PHE A 99 3.85 3.63 -12.43
N TYR A 100 2.69 3.46 -13.05
CA TYR A 100 2.38 4.06 -14.33
C TYR A 100 1.93 5.52 -14.22
N LEU A 101 1.06 5.84 -13.25
CA LEU A 101 0.51 7.19 -13.03
C LEU A 101 1.57 8.30 -12.82
N PRO A 102 2.67 8.08 -12.05
CA PRO A 102 3.70 9.10 -11.81
C PRO A 102 4.45 9.53 -13.07
N ARG A 103 4.32 8.80 -14.18
CA ARG A 103 4.87 9.22 -15.48
C ARG A 103 4.13 10.40 -16.09
N TYR A 104 2.85 10.53 -15.79
CA TYR A 104 1.96 11.48 -16.45
C TYR A 104 1.39 12.52 -15.49
N TYR A 105 1.28 12.19 -14.21
CA TYR A 105 0.62 13.03 -13.21
C TYR A 105 1.56 13.36 -12.05
N SER A 106 1.42 14.57 -11.51
CA SER A 106 2.15 14.97 -10.30
C SER A 106 1.62 14.25 -9.05
N PRO A 107 2.45 14.10 -8.00
CA PRO A 107 2.05 13.44 -6.74
C PRO A 107 0.76 14.00 -6.13
N HIS A 108 0.52 15.31 -6.28
CA HIS A 108 -0.68 15.97 -5.78
C HIS A 108 -1.97 15.51 -6.44
N ILE A 109 -1.90 14.95 -7.65
CA ILE A 109 -3.07 14.51 -8.42
C ILE A 109 -3.28 13.01 -8.25
N TYR A 110 -2.23 12.20 -8.41
CA TYR A 110 -2.42 10.76 -8.41
C TYR A 110 -2.45 10.15 -7.00
N ALA A 111 -1.87 10.81 -5.98
CA ALA A 111 -1.96 10.30 -4.60
C ALA A 111 -3.41 10.31 -4.06
N PRO A 112 -4.22 11.37 -4.24
CA PRO A 112 -5.65 11.31 -3.91
C PRO A 112 -6.39 10.27 -4.75
N TYR A 113 -6.11 10.20 -6.05
CA TYR A 113 -6.75 9.24 -6.96
C TYR A 113 -6.58 7.79 -6.51
N VAL A 114 -5.36 7.38 -6.15
CA VAL A 114 -5.12 6.00 -5.66
C VAL A 114 -5.72 5.75 -4.29
N ASN A 115 -6.10 6.77 -3.54
CA ASN A 115 -6.70 6.65 -2.20
C ASN A 115 -8.23 6.77 -2.21
N ILE A 116 -8.87 7.01 -3.37
CA ILE A 116 -10.32 7.13 -3.44
C ILE A 116 -11.06 5.87 -2.96
N TYR A 117 -10.42 4.69 -3.09
CA TYR A 117 -10.98 3.44 -2.57
C TYR A 117 -11.16 3.46 -1.04
N LEU A 118 -10.39 4.27 -0.30
CA LEU A 118 -10.52 4.40 1.15
C LEU A 118 -11.90 4.92 1.55
N ALA A 119 -12.52 5.75 0.72
CA ALA A 119 -13.89 6.22 0.92
C ALA A 119 -14.92 5.08 0.82
N PHE A 120 -14.60 4.01 0.08
CA PHE A 120 -15.46 2.84 -0.09
C PHE A 120 -15.21 1.77 0.97
N LEU A 121 -14.15 1.85 1.78
CA LEU A 121 -13.86 0.88 2.83
C LEU A 121 -15.02 0.68 3.82
N PRO A 122 -15.72 1.72 4.30
CA PRO A 122 -16.89 1.52 5.16
C PRO A 122 -17.98 0.72 4.45
N PHE A 123 -18.23 1.00 3.17
CA PHE A 123 -19.22 0.27 2.36
C PHE A 123 -18.86 -1.21 2.24
N PHE A 124 -17.61 -1.53 1.91
CA PHE A 124 -17.13 -2.92 1.85
C PHE A 124 -17.20 -3.60 3.23
N GLY A 125 -16.84 -2.90 4.30
CA GLY A 125 -16.96 -3.39 5.67
C GLY A 125 -18.40 -3.78 6.02
N ARG A 126 -19.38 -2.96 5.65
CA ARG A 126 -20.80 -3.24 5.90
C ARG A 126 -21.32 -4.38 5.03
N PHE A 127 -21.01 -4.37 3.74
CA PHE A 127 -21.55 -5.33 2.78
C PHE A 127 -20.91 -6.72 2.92
N LEU A 128 -19.59 -6.80 3.04
CA LEU A 128 -18.85 -8.07 3.05
C LEU A 128 -18.76 -8.69 4.44
N PHE A 129 -18.74 -7.89 5.51
CA PHE A 129 -18.47 -8.36 6.88
C PHE A 129 -19.58 -8.04 7.88
N ASN A 130 -20.72 -7.51 7.42
CA ASN A 130 -21.84 -7.05 8.27
C ASN A 130 -21.38 -6.12 9.41
N SER A 131 -20.34 -5.33 9.18
CA SER A 131 -19.74 -4.49 10.23
C SER A 131 -20.71 -3.40 10.72
N THR A 132 -20.57 -2.99 11.98
CA THR A 132 -21.31 -1.88 12.55
C THR A 132 -20.63 -0.55 12.18
N LEU A 133 -21.27 0.23 11.32
CA LEU A 133 -20.80 1.55 10.95
C LEU A 133 -21.47 2.61 11.84
N ARG A 134 -20.64 3.38 12.56
CA ARG A 134 -21.10 4.54 13.31
C ARG A 134 -21.16 5.78 12.42
N LYS A 135 -21.84 6.83 12.89
CA LYS A 135 -22.01 8.09 12.15
C LYS A 135 -20.67 8.77 11.85
N GLU A 136 -19.70 8.63 12.75
CA GLU A 136 -18.35 9.19 12.61
C GLU A 136 -17.57 8.55 11.46
N HIS A 137 -17.81 7.26 11.16
CA HIS A 137 -17.16 6.59 10.04
C HIS A 137 -17.66 7.14 8.70
N TRP A 138 -18.95 7.46 8.60
CA TRP A 138 -19.54 8.10 7.42
C TRP A 138 -19.05 9.55 7.25
N PHE A 139 -18.92 10.28 8.35
CA PHE A 139 -18.34 11.63 8.33
C PHE A 139 -16.88 11.59 7.87
N GLY A 140 -16.07 10.67 8.40
CA GLY A 140 -14.68 10.46 7.98
C GLY A 140 -14.57 10.11 6.50
N ALA A 141 -15.43 9.22 5.99
CA ALA A 141 -15.46 8.90 4.56
C ALA A 141 -15.78 10.13 3.70
N GLY A 142 -16.75 10.94 4.11
CA GLY A 142 -17.10 12.19 3.43
C GLY A 142 -15.93 13.18 3.38
N LEU A 143 -15.20 13.35 4.49
CA LEU A 143 -14.01 14.21 4.53
C LEU A 143 -12.90 13.72 3.59
N VAL A 144 -12.70 12.40 3.49
CA VAL A 144 -11.69 11.80 2.58
C VAL A 144 -12.07 11.96 1.10
N VAL A 145 -13.36 11.99 0.77
CA VAL A 145 -13.81 12.21 -0.63
C VAL A 145 -13.71 13.69 -1.03
N LEU A 146 -13.94 14.60 -0.08
CA LEU A 146 -14.00 16.04 -0.35
C LEU A 146 -12.64 16.75 -0.29
N GLY A 147 -11.67 16.21 0.45
CA GLY A 147 -10.31 16.75 0.58
C GLY A 147 -9.37 16.23 -0.48
#